data_AF-A0A7W7ZYE9-F1
#
_entry.id   AF-A0A7W7ZYE9-F1
#
_cell.length_a   1.000
_cell.length_b   1.000
_cell.length_c   1.000
_cell.angle_alpha   90.00
_cell.angle_beta   90.00
_cell.angle_gamma   90.00
#
_symmetry.space_group_name_H-M   'P 1'
#
loop_
_entity.id
_entity.type
_entity.pdbx_description
1 polymer ?
#
loop_
_entity_poly.entity_id
_entity_poly.type
_entity_poly.pdbx_seq_one_letter_code
_entity_poly.pdbx_strand_id
1 'polypeptide(L)'
;MRQRTPQEKKLLSYAKDRRNAYGENDKSSRKNIRRNKRVPHRANRHRAHQILEAAIGVVDEAVEEQVEQWVGRRRPKRWRKVADVPLGEIVRAKLS
;
A
#
# COMPACT_ATOMS: atom_id res chain seq x y z
N MET A 1 27.59 11.46 -27.65
CA MET A 1 26.26 10.84 -27.43
C MET A 1 25.62 10.54 -28.77
N ARG A 2 25.15 9.31 -29.02
CA ARG A 2 24.39 8.97 -30.23
C ARG A 2 23.04 9.68 -30.21
N GLN A 3 22.71 10.39 -31.29
CA GLN A 3 21.37 10.97 -31.47
C GLN A 3 20.37 9.86 -31.74
N ARG A 4 19.26 9.87 -31.01
CA ARG A 4 18.20 8.88 -31.15
C ARG A 4 17.20 9.30 -32.22
N THR A 5 16.77 8.36 -33.04
CA THR A 5 15.69 8.60 -34.02
C THR A 5 14.35 8.86 -33.30
N PRO A 6 13.37 9.50 -33.97
CA PRO A 6 12.03 9.64 -33.41
C PRO A 6 11.40 8.30 -32.98
N GLN A 7 11.61 7.23 -33.75
CA GLN A 7 11.13 5.89 -33.46
C GLN A 7 11.78 5.32 -32.19
N GLU A 8 13.09 5.47 -32.04
CA GLU A 8 13.82 5.06 -30.84
C GLU A 8 13.35 5.83 -29.60
N LYS A 9 13.11 7.14 -29.73
CA LYS A 9 12.54 7.97 -28.66
C LYS A 9 11.15 7.46 -28.25
N LYS A 10 10.31 7.08 -29.22
CA LYS A 10 8.96 6.56 -28.96
C LYS A 10 8.99 5.21 -28.24
N LEU A 11 9.85 4.29 -28.69
CA LEU A 11 10.06 2.99 -28.03
C LEU A 11 10.52 3.17 -26.58
N LEU A 12 11.45 4.09 -26.34
CA LEU A 12 11.92 4.40 -25.00
C LEU A 12 10.83 5.01 -24.13
N SER A 13 10.00 5.91 -24.67
CA SER A 13 8.83 6.44 -23.97
C SER A 13 7.87 5.32 -23.55
N TYR A 14 7.54 4.38 -24.45
CA TYR A 14 6.69 3.24 -24.10
C TYR A 14 7.26 2.35 -23.00
N ALA A 15 8.58 2.16 -22.98
CA ALA A 15 9.25 1.33 -21.98
C ALA A 15 9.47 2.04 -20.64
N LYS A 16 9.73 3.36 -20.65
CA LYS A 16 10.23 4.10 -19.48
C LYS A 16 9.20 5.04 -18.87
N ASP A 17 8.34 5.66 -19.68
CA ASP A 17 7.32 6.55 -19.15
C ASP A 17 6.28 5.72 -18.42
N ARG A 18 5.96 6.13 -17.19
CA ARG A 18 5.02 5.40 -16.34
C ARG A 18 3.72 6.15 -16.19
N ARG A 19 2.64 5.39 -16.06
CA ARG A 19 1.29 5.89 -15.83
C ARG A 19 0.73 5.28 -14.55
N ASN A 20 -0.05 6.09 -13.86
CA ASN A 20 -0.70 5.71 -12.63
C ASN A 20 -1.58 4.47 -12.85
N ALA A 21 -1.33 3.41 -12.07
CA ALA A 21 -2.03 2.13 -12.16
C ALA A 21 -3.29 2.05 -11.28
N TYR A 22 -3.57 3.07 -10.47
CA TYR A 22 -4.65 3.05 -9.48
C TYR A 22 -6.05 3.35 -10.04
N GLY A 23 -6.17 3.62 -11.35
CA GLY A 23 -7.46 3.99 -11.97
C GLY A 23 -8.02 5.33 -11.50
N GLU A 24 -7.27 6.07 -10.68
CA GLU A 24 -7.62 7.36 -10.13
C GLU A 24 -6.75 8.47 -10.74
N ASN A 25 -7.19 9.72 -10.64
CA ASN A 25 -6.32 10.84 -10.96
C ASN A 25 -5.14 10.94 -9.96
N ASP A 26 -4.05 11.61 -10.37
CA ASP A 26 -2.84 11.77 -9.57
C ASP A 26 -3.10 12.37 -8.17
N LYS A 27 -4.02 13.33 -8.06
CA LYS A 27 -4.35 13.97 -6.78
C LYS A 27 -5.03 13.00 -5.82
N SER A 28 -5.93 12.17 -6.34
CA SER A 28 -6.62 11.14 -5.57
C SER A 28 -5.66 10.06 -5.11
N SER A 29 -4.82 9.52 -6.01
CA SER A 29 -3.85 8.48 -5.64
C SER A 29 -2.87 8.95 -4.57
N ARG A 30 -2.36 10.18 -4.66
CA ARG A 30 -1.50 10.76 -3.61
C ARG A 30 -2.17 10.76 -2.23
N LYS A 31 -3.47 11.07 -2.16
CA LYS A 31 -4.23 11.08 -0.90
C LYS A 31 -4.59 9.67 -0.43
N ASN A 32 -5.07 8.83 -1.34
CA ASN A 32 -5.60 7.50 -1.04
C ASN A 32 -4.51 6.49 -0.68
N ILE A 33 -3.33 6.55 -1.31
CA ILE A 33 -2.18 5.70 -0.92
C ILE A 33 -1.81 5.93 0.54
N ARG A 34 -1.73 7.20 0.96
CA ARG A 34 -1.45 7.55 2.37
C ARG A 34 -2.56 7.07 3.29
N ARG A 35 -3.82 7.25 2.90
CA ARG A 35 -5.00 6.82 3.67
C ARG A 35 -5.03 5.30 3.86
N ASN A 36 -4.86 4.55 2.77
CA ASN A 36 -4.90 3.08 2.76
C ASN A 36 -3.77 2.46 3.57
N LYS A 37 -2.60 3.13 3.65
CA LYS A 37 -1.55 2.74 4.61
C LYS A 37 -1.93 3.09 6.04
N ARG A 38 -2.37 4.33 6.29
CA ARG A 38 -2.59 4.86 7.65
C ARG A 38 -3.72 4.15 8.40
N VAL A 39 -4.85 3.88 7.74
CA VAL A 39 -6.07 3.33 8.38
C VAL A 39 -5.82 1.99 9.09
N PRO A 40 -5.31 0.92 8.43
CA PRO A 40 -5.09 -0.36 9.10
C PRO A 40 -4.03 -0.26 10.21
N HIS A 41 -2.99 0.57 10.01
CA HIS A 41 -1.98 0.80 11.05
C HIS A 41 -2.56 1.49 12.29
N ARG A 42 -3.40 2.52 12.11
CA ARG A 42 -4.08 3.19 13.23
C ARG A 42 -5.02 2.23 13.96
N ALA A 43 -5.82 1.45 13.22
CA ALA A 43 -6.74 0.47 13.81
C ALA A 43 -5.99 -0.59 14.65
N ASN A 44 -4.89 -1.14 14.13
CA ASN A 44 -4.08 -2.11 14.86
C ASN A 44 -3.45 -1.51 16.13
N ARG A 45 -2.96 -0.26 16.07
CA ARG A 45 -2.42 0.43 17.25
C ARG A 45 -3.49 0.71 18.30
N HIS A 46 -4.67 1.19 17.88
CA HIS A 46 -5.77 1.43 18.81
C HIS A 46 -6.23 0.14 19.49
N ARG A 47 -6.38 -0.94 18.72
CA ARG A 47 -6.75 -2.25 19.30
C ARG A 47 -5.70 -2.73 20.29
N ALA A 48 -4.42 -2.66 19.95
CA ALA A 48 -3.34 -3.06 20.87
C ALA A 48 -3.37 -2.21 22.15
N HIS A 49 -3.53 -0.90 22.04
CA HIS A 49 -3.66 -0.02 23.20
C HIS A 49 -4.85 -0.39 24.08
N GLN A 50 -6.03 -0.63 23.50
CA GLN A 50 -7.21 -1.03 24.26
C GLN A 50 -7.02 -2.36 25.01
N ILE A 51 -6.36 -3.33 24.38
CA ILE A 51 -6.05 -4.62 25.01
C ILE A 51 -5.09 -4.42 26.19
N LEU A 52 -4.03 -3.63 26.00
CA LEU A 52 -3.04 -3.38 27.04
C LEU A 52 -3.61 -2.59 28.22
N GLU A 53 -4.42 -1.55 27.96
CA GLU A 53 -5.11 -0.79 29.01
C GLU A 53 -6.06 -1.67 29.83
N ALA A 54 -6.79 -2.58 29.17
CA ALA A 54 -7.68 -3.51 29.87
C ALA A 54 -6.92 -4.54 30.73
N ALA A 55 -5.63 -4.74 30.48
CA ALA A 55 -4.77 -5.65 31.23
C ALA A 55 -4.02 -4.96 32.39
N ILE A 56 -4.23 -3.66 32.63
CA ILE A 56 -3.64 -2.95 33.76
C ILE A 56 -4.31 -3.44 35.05
N GLY A 57 -3.56 -4.11 35.93
CA GLY A 57 -4.08 -4.64 37.19
C GLY A 57 -3.24 -5.80 37.74
N VAL A 58 -3.85 -6.65 38.57
CA VAL A 58 -3.23 -7.92 38.99
C VAL A 58 -3.19 -8.83 37.77
N VAL A 59 -1.97 -9.14 37.29
CA VAL A 59 -1.74 -10.02 36.15
C VAL A 59 -1.31 -11.38 36.69
N ASP A 60 -2.01 -12.44 36.25
CA ASP A 60 -1.54 -13.81 36.37
C ASP A 60 -1.02 -14.32 35.00
N GLU A 61 -0.34 -15.46 35.01
CA GLU A 61 0.29 -16.04 33.82
C GLU A 61 -0.71 -16.34 32.69
N ALA A 62 -1.96 -16.71 33.04
CA ALA A 62 -3.00 -16.99 32.05
C ALA A 62 -3.53 -15.71 31.38
N VAL A 63 -3.64 -14.61 32.14
CA VAL A 63 -3.99 -13.28 31.62
C VAL A 63 -2.88 -12.75 30.71
N GLU A 64 -1.61 -12.94 31.09
CA GLU A 64 -0.45 -12.53 30.28
C GLU A 64 -0.44 -13.23 28.91
N GLU A 65 -0.54 -14.56 28.90
CA GLU A 65 -0.55 -15.35 27.65
C GLU A 65 -1.73 -14.93 26.74
N GLN A 66 -2.90 -14.70 27.33
CA GLN A 66 -4.09 -14.30 26.58
C GLN A 66 -3.94 -12.90 25.97
N VAL A 67 -3.37 -11.95 26.71
CA VAL A 67 -3.08 -10.58 26.23
C VAL A 67 -2.07 -10.63 25.09
N GLU A 68 -1.01 -11.41 25.20
CA GLU A 68 -0.01 -11.56 24.14
C GLU A 68 -0.64 -12.10 22.85
N GLN A 69 -1.43 -13.17 22.95
CA GLN A 69 -2.16 -13.73 21.81
C GLN A 69 -3.08 -12.69 21.15
N TRP A 70 -3.79 -11.88 21.94
CA TRP A 70 -4.68 -10.87 21.41
C TRP A 70 -3.96 -9.70 20.75
N VAL A 71 -2.87 -9.21 21.33
CA VAL A 71 -2.02 -8.15 20.75
C VAL A 71 -1.36 -8.63 19.46
N GLY A 72 -0.96 -9.91 19.40
CA GLY A 72 -0.39 -10.55 18.22
C GLY A 72 -1.35 -10.60 17.02
N ARG A 73 -2.67 -10.68 17.26
CA ARG A 73 -3.68 -10.62 16.20
C ARG A 73 -3.68 -9.23 15.55
N ARG A 74 -3.46 -9.15 14.24
CA ARG A 74 -3.47 -7.89 13.49
C ARG A 74 -4.50 -7.94 12.38
N ARG A 75 -5.18 -6.82 12.12
CA ARG A 75 -6.02 -6.69 10.93
C ARG A 75 -5.16 -6.90 9.69
N PRO A 76 -5.55 -7.79 8.76
CA PRO A 76 -4.79 -8.04 7.55
C PRO A 76 -4.77 -6.80 6.64
N LYS A 77 -3.62 -6.55 6.02
CA LYS A 77 -3.49 -5.51 5.00
C LYS A 77 -4.09 -6.03 3.68
N ARG A 78 -5.37 -5.72 3.44
CA ARG A 78 -6.07 -6.08 2.19
C ARG A 78 -5.63 -5.29 0.96
N TRP A 79 -4.88 -4.20 1.17
CA TRP A 79 -4.40 -3.31 0.12
C TRP A 79 -2.89 -3.11 0.25
N ARG A 80 -2.20 -3.09 -0.89
CA ARG A 80 -0.76 -2.82 -0.98
C ARG A 80 -0.49 -1.78 -2.05
N LYS A 81 0.53 -0.94 -1.84
CA LYS A 81 1.01 -0.04 -2.88
C LYS A 81 1.64 -0.88 -4.01
N VAL A 82 1.26 -0.65 -5.26
CA VAL A 82 1.85 -1.22 -6.46
C VAL A 82 2.61 -0.12 -7.21
N ALA A 83 3.56 -0.52 -8.03
CA ALA A 83 4.30 0.42 -8.87
C ALA A 83 3.42 0.92 -10.02
N ASP A 84 3.76 2.09 -10.57
CA ASP A 84 3.16 2.58 -11.80
C ASP A 84 3.53 1.70 -12.99
N VAL A 85 2.64 1.64 -13.97
CA VAL A 85 2.71 0.73 -15.12
C VAL A 85 3.36 1.44 -16.32
N PRO A 86 4.19 0.76 -17.13
CA PRO A 86 4.76 1.33 -18.35
C PRO A 86 3.69 1.80 -19.33
N LEU A 87 3.95 2.93 -20.01
CA LEU A 87 3.02 3.52 -20.98
C LEU A 87 2.64 2.53 -22.08
N GLY A 88 3.57 1.70 -22.55
CA GLY A 88 3.30 0.69 -23.57
C GLY A 88 2.26 -0.35 -23.16
N GLU A 89 2.20 -0.73 -21.88
CA GLU A 89 1.18 -1.65 -21.37
C GLU A 89 -0.21 -1.00 -21.37
N ILE A 90 -0.31 0.26 -20.94
CA ILE A 90 -1.57 1.01 -20.97
C ILE A 90 -2.08 1.20 -22.41
N VAL A 91 -1.18 1.49 -23.35
CA VAL A 91 -1.56 1.65 -24.76
C VAL A 91 -2.07 0.32 -25.32
N ARG A 92 -1.37 -0.79 -25.07
CA ARG A 92 -1.82 -2.13 -25.51
C ARG A 92 -3.20 -2.48 -24.97
N ALA A 93 -3.44 -2.26 -23.66
CA ALA A 93 -4.73 -2.53 -23.03
C ALA A 93 -5.88 -1.64 -23.52
N LYS A 94 -5.60 -0.50 -24.17
CA LYS A 94 -6.63 0.36 -24.77
C LYS A 94 -6.94 0.03 -26.22
N LEU A 95 -6.04 -0.70 -26.89
CA LEU A 95 -6.17 -1.08 -28.29
C LEU A 95 -6.72 -2.51 -28.46
N SER A 96 -6.77 -3.29 -27.37
CA SER A 96 -7.52 -4.54 -27.26
C SER A 96 -9.00 -4.28 -27.07
#